data_AF-A0AAW2FB93-F1
#
_entry.id   AF-A0AAW2FB93-F1
#
_cell.length_a   1.000
_cell.length_b   1.000
_cell.length_c   1.000
_cell.angle_alpha   90.00
_cell.angle_beta   90.00
_cell.angle_gamma   90.00
#
_symmetry.space_group_name_H-M   'P 1'
#
loop_
_entity.id
_entity.type
_entity.pdbx_description
1 polymer ?
#
loop_
_entity_poly.entity_id
_entity_poly.type
_entity_poly.pdbx_seq_one_letter_code
_entity_poly.pdbx_strand_id
1 'polypeptide(L)'
;MADCPAINVRLAVNRVDFSLITNDDAVQPQLYTPGEEISSQPDFLRGHGTYVDDEKILRASVAGILEKVNKLITIRPLKARYNGEIGDLIVGRITEVQQKRWKVDVNAKLDAVLLLSSVNLPGGELRRRSAEDEQTMRRYLQEGDLICAEVQSIFADGSLSLHTRVLKYGKLSQGILLKVPPMLIQRKKTHYHTLESGATLILSYNGYVWIGSSIQNVDKSEGGFTDDLSKIPVENRESRQVASTDMDACFNAFDKDGDGFLSISEFDLICRALFRNDRGKIYGLEEDQLREVYSIFDLKGDGRIDREEFEVCWNKWIKICTRPKSAFLIVDVQNDFITGSLNIKQCAAQHDGSEVIDPINRLLETVPFDAVFYSLDWHPVDHVSFIDNLHLREVDISSSISKEAARVYDTVTFQGPPLLKQRLWPRHCVQDSWGAELHKDLKIVDNAIKIYKGTNPEVDSYSVFWDNKKLTETTLSSQLQEKGATDIYICGLAYDVCVGATAVDALTSGYRTILIDDCSRGVDLVDIEKTKATVIGSNGVIVNSSQVKAMVEGRDRRPELGYKLALEIKHKMNLGDE
;
A
#
# COMPACT_ATOMS: atom_id res chain seq x y z
N MET A 1 -33.15 -19.00 -2.15
CA MET A 1 -33.61 -18.49 -0.84
C MET A 1 -32.43 -17.80 -0.22
N ALA A 2 -32.53 -16.51 0.09
CA ALA A 2 -31.42 -15.71 0.59
C ALA A 2 -31.12 -16.07 2.05
N ASP A 3 -29.85 -16.34 2.37
CA ASP A 3 -29.37 -16.61 3.72
C ASP A 3 -29.53 -15.37 4.61
N CYS A 4 -30.42 -15.43 5.59
CA CYS A 4 -30.48 -14.44 6.66
C CYS A 4 -29.29 -14.62 7.62
N PRO A 5 -28.68 -13.54 8.13
CA PRO A 5 -27.58 -13.63 9.09
C PRO A 5 -28.04 -14.26 10.41
N ALA A 6 -27.18 -15.09 11.01
CA ALA A 6 -27.47 -15.79 12.25
C ALA A 6 -27.67 -14.81 13.42
N ILE A 7 -28.88 -14.80 14.01
CA ILE A 7 -29.19 -14.03 15.22
C ILE A 7 -29.07 -14.96 16.43
N ASN A 8 -28.17 -14.63 17.36
CA ASN A 8 -27.96 -15.40 18.59
C ASN A 8 -28.60 -14.69 19.79
N VAL A 9 -29.64 -15.29 20.37
CA VAL A 9 -30.32 -14.76 21.56
C VAL A 9 -29.98 -15.67 22.75
N ARG A 10 -29.43 -15.09 23.82
CA ARG A 10 -29.10 -15.80 25.07
C ARG A 10 -29.65 -15.07 26.29
N LEU A 11 -30.03 -15.83 27.31
CA LEU A 11 -30.44 -15.30 28.62
C LEU A 11 -29.22 -14.79 29.40
N ALA A 12 -29.43 -13.78 30.24
CA ALA A 12 -28.40 -13.28 31.14
C ALA A 12 -27.99 -14.37 32.15
N VAL A 13 -26.69 -14.56 32.34
CA VAL A 13 -26.11 -15.55 33.27
C VAL A 13 -25.45 -14.82 34.43
N ASN A 14 -25.45 -15.43 35.62
CA ASN A 14 -24.77 -14.88 36.80
C ASN A 14 -23.27 -14.70 36.52
N ARG A 15 -22.71 -13.58 36.99
CA ARG A 15 -21.27 -13.33 36.89
C ARG A 15 -20.52 -14.32 37.78
N VAL A 16 -19.51 -14.97 37.23
CA VAL A 16 -18.58 -15.81 38.00
C VAL A 16 -17.72 -14.89 38.87
N ASP A 17 -17.61 -15.22 40.15
CA ASP A 17 -16.73 -14.52 41.08
C ASP A 17 -15.27 -14.96 40.82
N PHE A 18 -14.50 -14.11 40.15
CA PHE A 18 -13.11 -14.38 39.79
C PHE A 18 -12.17 -14.39 40.99
N SER A 19 -12.58 -13.90 42.17
CA SER A 19 -11.77 -13.96 43.39
C SER A 19 -11.52 -15.40 43.87
N LEU A 20 -12.33 -16.36 43.41
CA LEU A 20 -12.22 -17.79 43.72
C LEU A 20 -11.29 -18.56 42.76
N ILE A 21 -10.79 -17.92 41.69
CA ILE A 21 -10.03 -18.57 40.61
C ILE A 21 -8.51 -18.31 40.73
N THR A 22 -8.11 -17.19 41.33
CA THR A 22 -6.70 -16.84 41.51
C THR A 22 -6.16 -17.38 42.84
N ASN A 23 -5.48 -18.53 42.80
CA ASN A 23 -4.72 -19.12 43.92
C ASN A 23 -3.39 -18.38 44.18
N ASP A 24 -3.41 -17.06 44.29
CA ASP A 24 -2.24 -16.30 44.74
C ASP A 24 -2.43 -15.89 46.20
N ASP A 25 -1.69 -16.54 47.10
CA ASP A 25 -1.49 -16.16 48.52
C ASP A 25 -0.74 -14.81 48.67
N ALA A 26 -0.71 -13.98 47.62
CA ALA A 26 -0.17 -12.64 47.67
C ALA A 26 -1.11 -11.75 48.50
N VAL A 27 -0.59 -11.24 49.62
CA VAL A 27 -1.25 -10.32 50.56
C VAL A 27 -2.16 -9.35 49.81
N GLN A 28 -3.48 -9.56 49.88
CA GLN A 28 -4.43 -8.66 49.27
C GLN A 28 -4.24 -7.27 49.89
N PRO A 29 -4.16 -6.20 49.08
CA PRO A 29 -3.94 -4.86 49.59
C PRO A 29 -5.10 -4.46 50.51
N GLN A 30 -4.78 -3.93 51.70
CA GLN A 30 -5.79 -3.45 52.64
C GLN A 30 -6.61 -2.31 52.00
N LEU A 31 -7.90 -2.56 51.87
CA LEU A 31 -8.88 -1.58 51.39
C LEU A 31 -9.32 -0.71 52.55
N TYR A 32 -9.34 0.60 52.32
CA TYR A 32 -9.87 1.60 53.23
C TYR A 32 -11.16 2.16 52.66
N THR A 33 -12.11 2.48 53.54
CA THR A 33 -13.38 3.12 53.21
C THR A 33 -13.48 4.53 53.78
N PRO A 34 -14.32 5.42 53.23
CA PRO A 34 -14.46 6.78 53.76
C PRO A 34 -14.80 6.80 55.25
N GLY A 35 -14.01 7.53 56.04
CA GLY A 35 -14.15 7.65 57.50
C GLY A 35 -13.26 6.70 58.30
N GLU A 36 -12.65 5.70 57.65
CA GLU A 36 -11.77 4.74 58.29
C GLU A 36 -10.46 5.40 58.76
N GLU A 37 -10.01 5.03 59.96
CA GLU A 37 -8.78 5.54 60.57
C GLU A 37 -7.55 4.91 59.89
N ILE A 38 -6.62 5.76 59.45
CA ILE A 38 -5.37 5.32 58.82
C ILE A 38 -4.23 5.35 59.83
N SER A 39 -4.05 6.48 60.52
CA SER A 39 -2.99 6.65 61.51
C SER A 39 -3.31 7.80 62.46
N SER A 40 -2.97 7.60 63.73
CA SER A 40 -3.03 8.61 64.80
C SER A 40 -1.69 9.31 65.04
N GLN A 41 -0.63 8.99 64.27
CA GLN A 41 0.68 9.59 64.44
C GLN A 41 0.78 10.96 63.70
N PRO A 42 1.21 12.04 64.36
CA PRO A 42 1.26 13.39 63.78
C PRO A 42 2.38 13.59 62.75
N ASP A 43 3.31 12.64 62.63
CA ASP A 43 4.51 12.75 61.79
C ASP A 43 4.25 12.48 60.29
N PHE A 44 3.04 12.02 59.93
CA PHE A 44 2.68 11.74 58.54
C PHE A 44 2.10 12.97 57.85
N LEU A 45 2.57 13.21 56.64
CA LEU A 45 2.03 14.23 55.74
C LEU A 45 0.77 13.68 55.06
N ARG A 46 -0.28 14.51 55.03
CA ARG A 46 -1.52 14.20 54.31
C ARG A 46 -1.33 14.34 52.80
N GLY A 47 -1.73 13.33 52.06
CA GLY A 47 -1.83 13.37 50.60
C GLY A 47 -3.28 13.24 50.13
N HIS A 48 -3.47 13.11 48.82
CA HIS A 48 -4.79 12.89 48.22
C HIS A 48 -5.50 11.66 48.80
N GLY A 49 -6.82 11.75 48.89
CA GLY A 49 -7.66 10.67 49.42
C GLY A 49 -7.67 10.60 50.95
N THR A 50 -7.02 11.52 51.66
CA THR A 50 -7.02 11.61 53.13
C THR A 50 -7.50 12.97 53.65
N TYR A 51 -8.00 12.99 54.88
CA TYR A 51 -8.25 14.22 55.63
C TYR A 51 -7.89 14.02 57.10
N VAL A 52 -7.70 15.11 57.82
CA VAL A 52 -7.46 15.09 59.27
C VAL A 52 -8.74 15.58 59.91
N ASP A 53 -9.27 14.82 60.87
CA ASP A 53 -10.46 15.18 61.63
C ASP A 53 -10.15 16.13 62.81
N ASP A 54 -11.19 16.52 63.55
CA ASP A 54 -11.05 17.40 64.72
C ASP A 54 -10.21 16.77 65.84
N GLU A 55 -10.12 15.44 65.88
CA GLU A 55 -9.31 14.66 66.83
C GLU A 55 -7.84 14.55 66.39
N LYS A 56 -7.46 15.20 65.29
CA LYS A 56 -6.12 15.16 64.65
C LYS A 56 -5.73 13.77 64.14
N ILE A 57 -6.70 12.92 63.85
CA ILE A 57 -6.49 11.57 63.31
C ILE A 57 -6.55 11.65 61.78
N LEU A 58 -5.62 10.97 61.11
CA LEU A 58 -5.63 10.86 59.66
C LEU A 58 -6.64 9.78 59.22
N ARG A 59 -7.65 10.19 58.47
CA ARG A 59 -8.73 9.32 57.96
C ARG A 59 -8.78 9.27 56.44
N ALA A 60 -9.32 8.17 55.92
CA ALA A 60 -9.59 8.02 54.50
C ALA A 60 -10.83 8.85 54.09
N SER A 61 -10.73 9.58 52.98
CA SER A 61 -11.87 10.31 52.37
C SER A 61 -12.54 9.53 51.23
N VAL A 62 -11.85 8.52 50.68
CA VAL A 62 -12.28 7.75 49.51
C VAL A 62 -12.08 6.27 49.74
N ALA A 63 -12.85 5.44 49.02
CA ALA A 63 -12.65 4.00 49.02
C ALA A 63 -11.45 3.62 48.12
N GLY A 64 -10.44 2.97 48.67
CA GLY A 64 -9.19 2.75 47.95
C GLY A 64 -8.13 1.98 48.72
N ILE A 65 -6.93 1.95 48.15
CA ILE A 65 -5.77 1.27 48.71
C ILE A 65 -4.82 2.32 49.29
N LEU A 66 -4.26 2.04 50.46
CA LEU A 66 -3.27 2.91 51.07
C LEU A 66 -1.92 2.85 50.34
N GLU A 67 -1.43 4.00 49.92
CA GLU A 67 -0.10 4.19 49.34
C GLU A 67 0.70 5.12 50.27
N LYS A 68 1.83 4.61 50.75
CA LYS A 68 2.74 5.34 51.63
C LYS A 68 4.09 5.54 50.95
N VAL A 69 4.45 6.79 50.70
CA VAL A 69 5.75 7.18 50.15
C VAL A 69 6.47 8.04 51.19
N ASN A 70 7.49 7.46 51.83
CA ASN A 70 8.17 8.08 52.98
C ASN A 70 7.19 8.44 54.10
N LYS A 71 7.00 9.74 54.36
CA LYS A 71 6.04 10.28 55.32
C LYS A 71 4.69 10.68 54.70
N LEU A 72 4.56 10.66 53.37
CA LEU A 72 3.32 11.03 52.69
C LEU A 72 2.38 9.82 52.62
N ILE A 73 1.18 9.98 53.17
CA ILE A 73 0.12 8.96 53.11
C ILE A 73 -0.97 9.43 52.15
N THR A 74 -1.30 8.58 51.18
CA THR A 74 -2.35 8.79 50.19
C THR A 74 -3.28 7.57 50.16
N ILE A 75 -4.56 7.79 49.87
CA ILE A 75 -5.47 6.69 49.50
C ILE A 75 -5.70 6.77 47.99
N ARG A 76 -5.23 5.75 47.27
CA ARG A 76 -5.47 5.62 45.84
C ARG A 76 -6.89 5.08 45.62
N PRO A 77 -7.81 5.87 45.06
CA PRO A 77 -9.19 5.45 44.87
C PRO A 77 -9.30 4.30 43.86
N LEU A 78 -10.33 3.46 44.00
CA LEU A 78 -10.59 2.37 43.04
C LEU A 78 -11.04 2.86 41.66
N LYS A 79 -11.67 4.05 41.62
CA LYS A 79 -12.07 4.73 40.39
C LYS A 79 -11.83 6.23 40.55
N ALA A 80 -11.17 6.84 39.58
CA ALA A 80 -10.98 8.28 39.51
C ALA A 80 -11.04 8.78 38.06
N ARG A 81 -11.42 10.05 37.89
CA ARG A 81 -11.16 10.79 36.65
C ARG A 81 -9.67 11.05 36.51
N TYR A 82 -9.24 11.29 35.29
CA TYR A 82 -7.85 11.63 35.01
C TYR A 82 -7.45 12.92 35.74
N ASN A 83 -6.32 12.86 36.45
CA ASN A 83 -5.70 14.00 37.09
C ASN A 83 -4.37 14.24 36.38
N GLY A 84 -4.30 15.30 35.57
CA GLY A 84 -3.16 15.49 34.68
C GLY A 84 -1.88 15.91 35.40
N GLU A 85 -0.76 15.43 34.89
CA GLU A 85 0.58 15.84 35.27
C GLU A 85 1.28 16.53 34.09
N ILE A 86 2.24 17.41 34.39
CA ILE A 86 3.02 18.10 33.35
C ILE A 86 3.84 17.07 32.57
N GLY A 87 3.77 17.12 31.24
CA GLY A 87 4.42 16.18 30.33
C GLY A 87 3.57 14.95 30.00
N ASP A 88 2.35 14.84 30.52
CA ASP A 88 1.47 13.73 30.17
C ASP A 88 1.02 13.81 28.71
N LEU A 89 1.12 12.67 28.02
CA LEU A 89 0.53 12.50 26.70
C LEU A 89 -0.95 12.15 26.83
N ILE A 90 -1.80 12.95 26.21
CA ILE A 90 -3.25 12.81 26.25
C ILE A 90 -3.85 12.78 24.85
N VAL A 91 -4.94 12.02 24.70
CA VAL A 91 -5.84 12.15 23.55
C VAL A 91 -7.07 12.90 24.02
N GLY A 92 -7.52 13.89 23.24
CA GLY A 92 -8.65 14.73 23.60
C GLY A 92 -9.58 14.97 22.42
N ARG A 93 -10.84 15.31 22.72
CA ARG A 93 -11.83 15.70 21.72
C ARG A 93 -12.13 17.18 21.83
N ILE A 94 -12.08 17.92 20.72
CA ILE A 94 -12.45 19.33 20.71
C ILE A 94 -13.93 19.46 21.05
N THR A 95 -14.25 20.22 22.10
CA THR A 95 -15.63 20.49 22.52
C THR A 95 -16.12 21.83 21.99
N GLU A 96 -15.27 22.86 22.07
CA GLU A 96 -15.61 24.21 21.64
C GLU A 96 -14.41 24.94 21.04
N VAL A 97 -14.67 25.77 20.02
CA VAL A 97 -13.72 26.74 19.48
C VAL A 97 -14.05 28.12 20.04
N GLN A 98 -13.15 28.70 20.84
CA GLN A 98 -13.31 30.03 21.44
C GLN A 98 -12.25 31.01 20.90
N GLN A 99 -12.35 32.28 21.31
CA GLN A 99 -11.38 33.28 20.90
C GLN A 99 -9.95 32.89 21.35
N LYS A 100 -9.05 32.67 20.37
CA LYS A 100 -7.63 32.29 20.55
C LYS A 100 -7.39 30.97 21.29
N ARG A 101 -8.40 30.13 21.53
CA ARG A 101 -8.24 28.84 22.21
C ARG A 101 -9.29 27.80 21.82
N TRP A 102 -8.94 26.53 21.94
CA TRP A 102 -9.86 25.41 21.89
C TRP A 102 -10.09 24.83 23.28
N LYS A 103 -11.32 24.42 23.56
CA LYS A 103 -11.67 23.59 24.71
C LYS A 103 -11.64 22.12 24.30
N VAL A 104 -11.05 21.28 25.15
CA VAL A 104 -10.77 19.88 24.84
C VAL A 104 -11.24 18.99 25.99
N ASP A 105 -12.13 18.04 25.70
CA ASP A 105 -12.49 16.97 26.62
C ASP A 105 -11.36 15.96 26.70
N VAL A 106 -10.83 15.79 27.90
CA VAL A 106 -9.69 14.91 28.20
C VAL A 106 -9.99 13.98 29.37
N ASN A 107 -11.27 13.69 29.68
CA ASN A 107 -11.64 12.85 30.83
C ASN A 107 -11.13 13.34 32.20
N ALA A 108 -10.80 14.63 32.30
CA ALA A 108 -10.45 15.30 33.54
C ALA A 108 -11.70 15.86 34.24
N LYS A 109 -11.51 16.53 35.37
CA LYS A 109 -12.59 17.22 36.10
C LYS A 109 -13.13 18.43 35.33
N LEU A 110 -12.25 19.10 34.58
CA LEU A 110 -12.53 20.30 33.79
C LEU A 110 -12.00 20.11 32.36
N ASP A 111 -12.58 20.83 31.42
CA ASP A 111 -12.08 20.88 30.04
C ASP A 111 -10.70 21.51 29.98
N ALA A 112 -9.81 20.85 29.26
CA ALA A 112 -8.47 21.35 28.99
C ALA A 112 -8.53 22.49 27.95
N VAL A 113 -7.47 23.29 27.93
CA VAL A 113 -7.34 24.46 27.06
C VAL A 113 -6.14 24.27 26.14
N LEU A 114 -6.37 24.30 24.84
CA LEU A 114 -5.33 24.37 23.82
C LEU A 114 -5.29 25.80 23.25
N LEU A 115 -4.26 26.55 23.57
CA LEU A 115 -4.11 27.93 23.06
C LEU A 115 -3.67 27.91 21.60
N LEU A 116 -4.15 28.87 20.79
CA LEU A 116 -3.64 29.10 19.43
C LEU A 116 -2.12 29.31 19.43
N SER A 117 -1.58 29.88 20.51
CA SER A 117 -0.15 30.08 20.68
C SER A 117 0.66 28.81 20.92
N SER A 118 0.00 27.69 21.21
CA SER A 118 0.60 26.42 21.62
C SER A 118 0.48 25.33 20.55
N VAL A 119 0.06 25.72 19.34
CA VAL A 119 -0.10 24.82 18.19
C VAL A 119 0.83 25.24 17.04
N ASN A 120 1.30 24.25 16.28
CA ASN A 120 2.08 24.46 15.04
C ASN A 120 1.13 24.67 13.87
N LEU A 121 1.12 25.86 13.29
CA LEU A 121 0.34 26.16 12.09
C LEU A 121 1.10 25.71 10.82
N PRO A 122 0.39 25.34 9.73
CA PRO A 122 1.03 25.03 8.45
C PRO A 122 1.83 26.24 7.94
N GLY A 123 3.08 25.99 7.51
CA GLY A 123 4.07 27.01 7.16
C GLY A 123 5.29 27.10 8.09
N GLY A 124 5.38 26.22 9.09
CA GLY A 124 6.57 26.05 9.96
C GLY A 124 6.68 27.05 11.12
N GLU A 125 7.62 26.80 12.03
CA GLU A 125 7.81 27.58 13.29
C GLU A 125 8.14 29.07 13.06
N LEU A 126 8.67 29.43 11.88
CA LEU A 126 9.10 30.79 11.53
C LEU A 126 7.94 31.72 11.07
N ARG A 127 6.73 31.20 10.88
CA ARG A 127 5.56 31.99 10.47
C ARG A 127 5.06 32.84 11.65
N ARG A 128 4.97 34.16 11.46
CA ARG A 128 4.32 35.06 12.42
C ARG A 128 2.80 34.84 12.38
N ARG A 129 2.21 34.65 13.57
CA ARG A 129 0.76 34.47 13.72
C ARG A 129 0.03 35.79 13.47
N SER A 130 -0.99 35.75 12.61
CA SER A 130 -1.78 36.93 12.22
C SER A 130 -3.19 36.90 12.83
N ALA A 131 -3.92 38.01 12.72
CA ALA A 131 -5.34 38.06 13.08
C ALA A 131 -6.22 37.20 12.15
N GLU A 132 -5.72 36.86 10.96
CA GLU A 132 -6.40 35.95 10.02
C GLU A 132 -6.40 34.52 10.56
N ASP A 133 -5.32 34.09 11.23
CA ASP A 133 -5.23 32.75 11.85
C ASP A 133 -6.30 32.55 12.93
N GLU A 134 -6.69 33.62 13.63
CA GLU A 134 -7.77 33.62 14.62
C GLU A 134 -9.14 33.39 13.97
N GLN A 135 -9.36 33.93 12.77
CA GLN A 135 -10.60 33.74 12.00
C GLN A 135 -10.65 32.35 11.35
N THR A 136 -9.50 31.78 10.99
CA THR A 136 -9.41 30.45 10.36
C THR A 136 -9.20 29.32 11.35
N MET A 137 -9.25 29.55 12.67
CA MET A 137 -9.04 28.50 13.70
C MET A 137 -9.92 27.26 13.47
N ARG A 138 -11.18 27.48 13.11
CA ARG A 138 -12.17 26.42 12.85
C ARG A 138 -11.81 25.55 11.64
N ARG A 139 -10.99 26.06 10.71
CA ARG A 139 -10.50 25.29 9.55
C ARG A 139 -9.44 24.26 9.95
N TYR A 140 -8.72 24.51 11.04
CA TYR A 140 -7.67 23.60 11.52
C TYR A 140 -8.22 22.55 12.49
N LEU A 141 -9.04 22.98 13.44
CA LEU A 141 -9.67 22.12 14.44
C LEU A 141 -11.11 22.59 14.67
N GLN A 142 -12.06 21.70 14.39
CA GLN A 142 -13.49 21.91 14.63
C GLN A 142 -13.99 21.04 15.78
N GLU A 143 -15.18 21.33 16.29
CA GLU A 143 -15.82 20.55 17.35
C GLU A 143 -16.00 19.09 16.90
N GLY A 144 -15.64 18.17 17.78
CA GLY A 144 -15.66 16.73 17.50
C GLY A 144 -14.34 16.15 17.01
N ASP A 145 -13.41 16.96 16.51
CA ASP A 145 -12.09 16.50 16.09
C ASP A 145 -11.32 15.90 17.27
N LEU A 146 -10.51 14.88 16.98
CA LEU A 146 -9.62 14.27 17.96
C LEU A 146 -8.21 14.81 17.79
N ILE A 147 -7.56 15.09 18.91
CA ILE A 147 -6.18 15.54 18.95
C ILE A 147 -5.36 14.67 19.90
N CYS A 148 -4.08 14.51 19.56
CA CYS A 148 -3.07 14.07 20.50
C CYS A 148 -2.24 15.28 20.92
N ALA A 149 -2.09 15.50 22.22
CA ALA A 149 -1.40 16.65 22.79
C ALA A 149 -0.67 16.28 24.07
N GLU A 150 0.21 17.18 24.49
CA GLU A 150 0.95 17.05 25.75
C GLU A 150 0.51 18.14 26.73
N VAL A 151 0.46 17.79 28.02
CA VAL A 151 0.13 18.73 29.09
C VAL A 151 1.32 19.65 29.34
N GLN A 152 1.16 20.92 28.99
CA GLN A 152 2.17 21.97 29.16
C GLN A 152 2.27 22.45 30.61
N SER A 153 1.11 22.72 31.21
CA SER A 153 1.01 23.28 32.56
C SER A 153 -0.39 23.01 33.13
N ILE A 154 -0.51 23.18 34.45
CA ILE A 154 -1.75 23.00 35.19
C ILE A 154 -2.12 24.36 35.78
N PHE A 155 -3.34 24.82 35.54
CA PHE A 155 -3.84 26.07 36.10
C PHE A 155 -4.20 25.91 37.58
N ALA A 156 -4.36 27.03 38.30
CA ALA A 156 -4.69 27.02 39.73
C ALA A 156 -6.05 26.36 40.04
N ASP A 157 -6.98 26.34 39.08
CA ASP A 157 -8.28 25.65 39.19
C ASP A 157 -8.20 24.15 38.88
N GLY A 158 -7.03 23.64 38.49
CA GLY A 158 -6.79 22.25 38.11
C GLY A 158 -7.12 21.95 36.64
N SER A 159 -7.49 22.95 35.83
CA SER A 159 -7.61 22.75 34.38
C SER A 159 -6.23 22.60 33.73
N LEU A 160 -6.17 21.88 32.62
CA LEU A 160 -4.91 21.55 31.95
C LEU A 160 -4.70 22.48 30.75
N SER A 161 -3.49 23.03 30.63
CA SER A 161 -3.03 23.73 29.42
C SER A 161 -2.29 22.75 28.52
N LEU A 162 -2.66 22.68 27.24
CA LEU A 162 -2.12 21.72 26.28
C LEU A 162 -1.22 22.40 25.24
N HIS A 163 -0.33 21.62 24.64
CA HIS A 163 0.41 22.03 23.45
C HIS A 163 0.61 20.89 22.44
N THR A 164 0.80 21.25 21.18
CA THR A 164 1.10 20.31 20.06
C THR A 164 2.32 20.77 19.26
N ARG A 165 3.33 21.33 19.96
CA ARG A 165 4.55 21.87 19.32
C ARG A 165 5.47 20.81 18.70
N VAL A 166 5.30 19.55 19.07
CA VAL A 166 6.08 18.45 18.45
C VAL A 166 5.29 17.91 17.26
N LEU A 167 5.94 17.77 16.09
CA LEU A 167 5.30 17.34 14.83
C LEU A 167 4.56 15.99 14.90
N LYS A 168 4.92 15.12 15.86
CA LYS A 168 4.20 13.86 16.10
C LYS A 168 2.78 14.06 16.66
N TYR A 169 2.54 15.20 17.32
CA TYR A 169 1.27 15.59 17.93
C TYR A 169 0.43 16.44 16.96
N GLY A 170 -0.86 16.58 17.24
CA GLY A 170 -1.79 17.30 16.36
C GLY A 170 -3.10 16.56 16.19
N LYS A 171 -3.81 16.87 15.11
CA LYS A 171 -5.06 16.22 14.74
C LYS A 171 -4.82 14.74 14.46
N LEU A 172 -5.72 13.90 14.96
CA LEU A 172 -5.74 12.47 14.68
C LEU A 172 -6.69 12.22 13.50
N SER A 173 -6.19 11.46 12.51
CA SER A 173 -6.91 11.08 11.29
C SER A 173 -7.91 9.94 11.57
N GLN A 174 -8.32 9.22 10.53
CA GLN A 174 -9.27 8.11 10.67
C GLN A 174 -8.78 7.03 11.65
N GLY A 175 -9.66 6.71 12.60
CA GLY A 175 -9.40 5.72 13.63
C GLY A 175 -10.59 5.55 14.56
N ILE A 176 -10.40 4.73 15.60
CA ILE A 176 -11.39 4.44 16.63
C ILE A 176 -10.84 4.95 17.97
N LEU A 177 -11.69 5.66 18.70
CA LEU A 177 -11.42 6.06 20.09
C LEU A 177 -12.12 5.08 21.03
N LEU A 178 -11.34 4.45 21.90
CA LEU A 178 -11.82 3.65 23.02
C LEU A 178 -11.61 4.43 24.33
N LYS A 179 -12.58 4.34 25.24
CA LYS A 179 -12.49 4.95 26.57
C LYS A 179 -12.36 3.86 27.62
N VAL A 180 -11.24 3.86 28.34
CA VAL A 180 -10.98 2.98 29.48
C VAL A 180 -10.75 3.80 30.74
N PRO A 181 -10.95 3.23 31.94
CA PRO A 181 -10.53 3.90 33.17
C PRO A 181 -9.04 4.27 33.10
N PRO A 182 -8.66 5.53 33.42
CA PRO A 182 -7.28 5.99 33.29
C PRO A 182 -6.30 5.19 34.16
N MET A 183 -6.78 4.62 35.26
CA MET A 183 -6.00 3.82 36.19
C MET A 183 -5.54 2.47 35.61
N LEU A 184 -6.11 2.01 34.49
CA LEU A 184 -5.67 0.82 33.78
C LEU A 184 -4.49 1.08 32.83
N ILE A 185 -4.21 2.36 32.52
CA ILE A 185 -3.08 2.75 31.67
C ILE A 185 -1.85 2.94 32.55
N GLN A 186 -0.85 2.09 32.35
CA GLN A 186 0.40 2.17 33.11
C GLN A 186 1.27 3.33 32.61
N ARG A 187 1.87 4.08 33.54
CA ARG A 187 2.87 5.11 33.23
C ARG A 187 4.16 4.48 32.66
N LYS A 188 4.49 4.79 31.41
CA LYS A 188 5.67 4.26 30.67
C LYS A 188 6.38 5.38 29.90
N LYS A 189 7.52 5.07 29.27
CA LYS A 189 8.26 6.05 28.46
C LYS A 189 7.63 6.30 27.09
N THR A 190 7.04 5.26 26.49
CA THR A 190 6.42 5.30 25.16
C THR A 190 4.94 4.95 25.27
N HIS A 191 4.13 5.71 24.53
CA HIS A 191 2.67 5.56 24.47
C HIS A 191 2.15 5.41 23.04
N TYR A 192 3.03 5.69 22.08
CA TYR A 192 2.82 5.35 20.69
C TYR A 192 3.35 3.93 20.49
N HIS A 193 2.46 3.05 20.07
CA HIS A 193 2.80 1.67 19.77
C HIS A 193 2.31 1.36 18.37
N THR A 194 3.23 0.97 17.49
CA THR A 194 2.85 0.37 16.22
C THR A 194 2.76 -1.13 16.46
N LEU A 195 1.56 -1.69 16.28
CA LEU A 195 1.38 -3.12 16.30
C LEU A 195 1.88 -3.73 15.00
N GLU A 196 2.29 -4.98 15.12
CA GLU A 196 2.68 -5.82 13.99
C GLU A 196 1.58 -5.93 12.93
N SER A 197 0.30 -5.80 13.33
CA SER A 197 -0.88 -5.80 12.46
C SER A 197 -1.04 -4.56 11.55
N GLY A 198 -0.10 -3.63 11.56
CA GLY A 198 -0.18 -2.38 10.80
C GLY A 198 -1.08 -1.32 11.44
N ALA A 199 -1.59 -1.57 12.65
CA ALA A 199 -2.34 -0.60 13.44
C ALA A 199 -1.42 0.19 14.39
N THR A 200 -1.65 1.50 14.50
CA THR A 200 -1.02 2.35 15.51
C THR A 200 -1.98 2.55 16.68
N LEU A 201 -1.49 2.32 17.89
CA LEU A 201 -2.16 2.64 19.15
C LEU A 201 -1.50 3.81 19.84
N ILE A 202 -2.33 4.70 20.36
CA ILE A 202 -1.94 5.77 21.26
C ILE A 202 -2.59 5.49 22.61
N LEU A 203 -1.80 4.96 23.54
CA LEU A 203 -2.23 4.65 24.91
C LEU A 203 -2.03 5.88 25.79
N SER A 204 -3.02 6.78 25.80
CA SER A 204 -2.90 8.04 26.53
C SER A 204 -3.27 7.92 28.01
N TYR A 205 -2.67 8.78 28.85
CA TYR A 205 -2.81 8.69 30.30
C TYR A 205 -4.20 9.00 30.84
N ASN A 206 -5.01 9.70 30.04
CA ASN A 206 -6.37 10.00 30.41
C ASN A 206 -7.38 8.88 30.13
N GLY A 207 -6.89 7.72 29.67
CA GLY A 207 -7.70 6.54 29.36
C GLY A 207 -8.38 6.63 27.99
N TYR A 208 -8.00 7.59 27.16
CA TYR A 208 -8.48 7.73 25.79
C TYR A 208 -7.51 6.99 24.87
N VAL A 209 -7.86 5.78 24.47
CA VAL A 209 -7.03 4.96 23.60
C VAL A 209 -7.46 5.18 22.16
N TRP A 210 -6.57 5.72 21.34
CA TRP A 210 -6.83 5.87 19.91
C TRP A 210 -6.16 4.74 19.13
N ILE A 211 -6.89 4.18 18.16
CA ILE A 211 -6.44 3.09 17.28
C ILE A 211 -6.66 3.54 15.84
N GLY A 212 -5.62 3.60 15.03
CA GLY A 212 -5.72 3.95 13.60
C GLY A 212 -4.70 3.19 12.75
N SER A 213 -4.62 3.50 11.45
CA SER A 213 -3.66 2.87 10.54
C SER A 213 -2.27 3.48 10.65
N SER A 214 -1.23 2.65 10.52
CA SER A 214 0.17 3.08 10.54
C SER A 214 0.57 3.89 9.30
N ILE A 215 -0.15 3.77 8.18
CA ILE A 215 0.21 4.41 6.89
C ILE A 215 -0.07 5.92 6.93
N GLN A 216 -1.07 6.35 7.71
CA GLN A 216 -1.49 7.76 7.77
C GLN A 216 -0.56 8.67 8.60
N ASN A 217 0.41 8.09 9.34
CA ASN A 217 1.29 8.86 10.22
C ASN A 217 2.63 9.27 9.58
N VAL A 218 2.87 8.95 8.30
CA VAL A 218 4.16 9.16 7.62
C VAL A 218 4.30 10.59 7.07
N ASP A 219 3.21 11.23 6.62
CA ASP A 219 3.24 12.58 6.04
C ASP A 219 2.75 13.67 7.00
N LYS A 220 3.54 13.97 8.05
CA LYS A 220 3.30 15.13 8.95
C LYS A 220 4.24 16.31 8.68
N SER A 221 4.71 16.49 7.46
CA SER A 221 5.54 17.63 7.04
C SER A 221 4.77 18.97 7.04
N GLU A 222 3.43 18.94 6.95
CA GLU A 222 2.57 20.13 6.85
C GLU A 222 1.77 20.49 8.13
N GLY A 223 2.32 20.24 9.32
CA GLY A 223 1.78 20.81 10.56
C GLY A 223 0.59 20.08 11.19
N GLY A 224 0.36 18.80 10.86
CA GLY A 224 -0.47 17.90 11.67
C GLY A 224 -1.99 18.20 11.69
N PHE A 225 -2.53 18.85 10.65
CA PHE A 225 -3.96 19.15 10.50
C PHE A 225 -4.60 18.58 9.24
N THR A 226 -3.92 17.68 8.53
CA THR A 226 -4.42 17.06 7.30
C THR A 226 -5.44 15.96 7.63
N ASP A 227 -6.58 15.99 6.93
CA ASP A 227 -7.60 14.94 6.99
C ASP A 227 -7.37 13.96 5.83
N ASP A 228 -6.86 12.76 6.13
CA ASP A 228 -6.90 11.64 5.17
C ASP A 228 -8.13 10.78 5.45
N LEU A 229 -9.14 10.92 4.58
CA LEU A 229 -10.40 10.17 4.64
C LEU A 229 -10.43 8.95 3.71
N SER A 230 -9.31 8.60 3.07
CA SER A 230 -9.23 7.45 2.17
C SER A 230 -9.55 6.14 2.92
N LYS A 231 -10.27 5.23 2.26
CA LYS A 231 -10.55 3.90 2.83
C LYS A 231 -9.24 3.13 2.90
N ILE A 232 -8.83 2.73 4.11
CA ILE A 232 -7.70 1.81 4.30
C ILE A 232 -8.02 0.48 3.58
N PRO A 233 -7.23 0.08 2.57
CA PRO A 233 -7.42 -1.19 1.86
C PRO A 233 -7.38 -2.39 2.83
N VAL A 234 -8.20 -3.41 2.58
CA VAL A 234 -8.30 -4.61 3.44
C VAL A 234 -6.96 -5.35 3.52
N GLU A 235 -6.15 -5.27 2.47
CA GLU A 235 -4.79 -5.82 2.38
C GLU A 235 -3.87 -5.32 3.50
N ASN A 236 -4.07 -4.10 3.99
CA ASN A 236 -3.25 -3.49 5.04
C ASN A 236 -3.69 -3.88 6.46
N ARG A 237 -4.79 -4.64 6.62
CA ARG A 237 -5.27 -5.14 7.93
C ARG A 237 -4.61 -6.44 8.36
N GLU A 238 -3.91 -7.11 7.45
CA GLU A 238 -3.22 -8.38 7.69
C GLU A 238 -1.72 -8.14 7.68
N SER A 239 -1.04 -8.01 8.83
CA SER A 239 0.42 -8.15 8.82
C SER A 239 1.06 -8.67 10.11
N ARG A 240 2.11 -9.46 9.86
CA ARG A 240 3.10 -10.13 10.72
C ARG A 240 2.72 -11.39 11.53
N GLN A 241 1.86 -11.38 12.55
CA GLN A 241 1.71 -12.60 13.38
C GLN A 241 1.10 -13.82 12.65
N VAL A 242 0.16 -13.60 11.71
CA VAL A 242 -0.39 -14.69 10.87
C VAL A 242 0.64 -15.14 9.82
N ALA A 243 1.46 -14.20 9.34
CA ALA A 243 2.47 -14.48 8.32
C ALA A 243 3.66 -15.29 8.86
N SER A 244 4.04 -15.13 10.14
CA SER A 244 5.07 -15.96 10.78
C SER A 244 4.55 -17.38 11.04
N THR A 245 3.30 -17.53 11.49
CA THR A 245 2.70 -18.87 11.67
C THR A 245 2.48 -19.62 10.35
N ASP A 246 2.08 -18.94 9.27
CA ASP A 246 1.92 -19.58 7.96
C ASP A 246 3.28 -19.97 7.35
N MET A 247 4.30 -19.12 7.54
CA MET A 247 5.67 -19.40 7.10
C MET A 247 6.26 -20.59 7.86
N ASP A 248 6.17 -20.57 9.20
CA ASP A 248 6.65 -21.67 10.05
C ASP A 248 5.90 -22.97 9.77
N ALA A 249 4.58 -22.91 9.58
CA ALA A 249 3.78 -24.09 9.21
C ALA A 249 4.16 -24.62 7.83
N CYS A 250 4.45 -23.73 6.86
CA CYS A 250 4.93 -24.13 5.53
C CYS A 250 6.32 -24.77 5.64
N PHE A 251 7.28 -24.11 6.28
CA PHE A 251 8.63 -24.63 6.48
C PHE A 251 8.60 -26.02 7.12
N ASN A 252 7.91 -26.17 8.24
CA ASN A 252 7.79 -27.44 8.96
C ASN A 252 7.02 -28.51 8.16
N ALA A 253 6.13 -28.13 7.23
CA ALA A 253 5.41 -29.08 6.41
C ALA A 253 6.27 -29.68 5.29
N PHE A 254 7.30 -28.95 4.84
CA PHE A 254 8.20 -29.34 3.77
C PHE A 254 9.57 -29.85 4.25
N ASP A 255 10.01 -29.48 5.45
CA ASP A 255 11.10 -30.13 6.20
C ASP A 255 10.64 -31.55 6.61
N LYS A 256 10.98 -32.55 5.78
CA LYS A 256 10.49 -33.93 5.92
C LYS A 256 11.31 -34.76 6.88
N ASP A 257 12.62 -34.49 6.96
CA ASP A 257 13.50 -35.19 7.89
C ASP A 257 13.58 -34.50 9.26
N GLY A 258 13.06 -33.27 9.38
CA GLY A 258 12.97 -32.53 10.63
C GLY A 258 14.32 -31.99 11.10
N ASP A 259 15.28 -31.83 10.18
CA ASP A 259 16.63 -31.39 10.50
C ASP A 259 16.74 -29.87 10.73
N GLY A 260 15.66 -29.13 10.48
CA GLY A 260 15.56 -27.69 10.66
C GLY A 260 16.07 -26.88 9.48
N PHE A 261 16.39 -27.53 8.36
CA PHE A 261 16.81 -26.93 7.09
C PHE A 261 15.95 -27.49 5.94
N LEU A 262 15.99 -26.84 4.77
CA LEU A 262 15.39 -27.36 3.55
C LEU A 262 16.48 -27.74 2.56
N SER A 263 16.50 -29.00 2.17
CA SER A 263 17.31 -29.50 1.07
C SER A 263 16.71 -29.16 -0.30
N ILE A 264 17.48 -29.28 -1.37
CA ILE A 264 16.97 -29.08 -2.74
C ILE A 264 15.79 -30.01 -3.08
N SER A 265 15.76 -31.21 -2.52
CA SER A 265 14.67 -32.17 -2.74
C SER A 265 13.37 -31.71 -2.08
N GLU A 266 13.45 -31.11 -0.89
CA GLU A 266 12.30 -30.55 -0.18
C GLU A 266 11.85 -29.23 -0.80
N PHE A 267 12.79 -28.43 -1.29
CA PHE A 267 12.51 -27.25 -2.07
C PHE A 267 11.80 -27.57 -3.40
N ASP A 268 12.12 -28.68 -4.06
CA ASP A 268 11.37 -29.18 -5.22
C ASP A 268 9.90 -29.47 -4.85
N LEU A 269 9.65 -30.05 -3.67
CA LEU A 269 8.28 -30.27 -3.18
C LEU A 269 7.52 -28.95 -2.99
N ILE A 270 8.18 -27.91 -2.49
CA ILE A 270 7.62 -26.55 -2.41
C ILE A 270 7.27 -26.04 -3.81
N CYS A 271 8.19 -26.13 -4.77
CA CYS A 271 7.96 -25.70 -6.15
C CYS A 271 6.78 -26.45 -6.79
N ARG A 272 6.66 -27.77 -6.58
CA ARG A 272 5.53 -28.59 -7.05
C ARG A 272 4.21 -28.27 -6.34
N ALA A 273 4.25 -27.76 -5.11
CA ALA A 273 3.08 -27.28 -4.39
C ALA A 273 2.65 -25.87 -4.87
N LEU A 274 3.64 -25.04 -5.20
CA LEU A 274 3.48 -23.68 -5.65
C LEU A 274 2.97 -23.61 -7.09
N PHE A 275 3.59 -24.34 -8.02
CA PHE A 275 3.26 -24.26 -9.44
C PHE A 275 2.25 -25.34 -9.83
N ARG A 276 0.98 -24.94 -9.84
CA ARG A 276 -0.14 -25.80 -10.23
C ARG A 276 -1.15 -25.02 -11.03
N ASN A 277 -1.86 -25.71 -11.91
CA ASN A 277 -3.00 -25.14 -12.61
C ASN A 277 -4.28 -25.20 -11.77
N ASP A 278 -5.34 -24.59 -12.29
CA ASP A 278 -6.67 -24.53 -11.66
C ASP A 278 -7.34 -25.89 -11.44
N ARG A 279 -6.85 -26.94 -12.10
CA ARG A 279 -7.30 -28.34 -11.96
C ARG A 279 -6.38 -29.18 -11.06
N GLY A 280 -5.39 -28.56 -10.43
CA GLY A 280 -4.42 -29.23 -9.55
C GLY A 280 -3.30 -29.99 -10.28
N LYS A 281 -3.18 -29.89 -11.60
CA LYS A 281 -2.03 -30.43 -12.35
C LYS A 281 -0.79 -29.65 -11.95
N ILE A 282 0.25 -30.38 -11.53
CA ILE A 282 1.54 -29.83 -11.14
C ILE A 282 2.33 -29.41 -12.38
N TYR A 283 2.89 -28.21 -12.33
CA TYR A 283 3.97 -27.78 -13.21
C TYR A 283 5.30 -28.05 -12.52
N GLY A 284 6.30 -28.50 -13.28
CA GLY A 284 7.67 -28.65 -12.79
C GLY A 284 8.54 -27.54 -13.33
N LEU A 285 9.52 -27.11 -12.54
CA LEU A 285 10.69 -26.41 -13.07
C LEU A 285 11.64 -27.45 -13.68
N GLU A 286 12.38 -27.04 -14.71
CA GLU A 286 13.51 -27.85 -15.20
C GLU A 286 14.60 -27.93 -14.13
N GLU A 287 15.41 -28.99 -14.15
CA GLU A 287 16.39 -29.28 -13.09
C GLU A 287 17.39 -28.12 -12.90
N ASP A 288 17.82 -27.50 -14.01
CA ASP A 288 18.75 -26.36 -13.97
C ASP A 288 18.08 -25.10 -13.40
N GLN A 289 16.81 -24.83 -13.76
CA GLN A 289 16.05 -23.71 -13.21
C GLN A 289 15.81 -23.89 -11.71
N LEU A 290 15.45 -25.10 -11.28
CA LEU A 290 15.25 -25.41 -9.86
C LEU A 290 16.53 -25.16 -9.05
N ARG A 291 17.68 -25.64 -9.55
CA ARG A 291 18.99 -25.42 -8.92
C ARG A 291 19.32 -23.94 -8.82
N GLU A 292 19.07 -23.18 -9.88
CA GLU A 292 19.33 -21.74 -9.86
C GLU A 292 18.44 -21.01 -8.85
N VAL A 293 17.13 -21.29 -8.84
CA VAL A 293 16.21 -20.70 -7.85
C VAL A 293 16.62 -21.05 -6.43
N TYR A 294 16.96 -22.32 -6.18
CA TYR A 294 17.45 -22.77 -4.88
C TYR A 294 18.70 -21.96 -4.46
N SER A 295 19.67 -21.80 -5.36
CA SER A 295 20.91 -21.06 -5.09
C SER A 295 20.70 -19.57 -4.82
N ILE A 296 19.58 -18.99 -5.25
CA ILE A 296 19.24 -17.57 -4.99
C ILE A 296 18.81 -17.36 -3.54
N PHE A 297 18.19 -18.38 -2.93
CA PHE A 297 17.70 -18.30 -1.56
C PHE A 297 18.64 -18.94 -0.53
N ASP A 298 19.60 -19.78 -0.95
CA ASP A 298 20.76 -20.20 -0.16
C ASP A 298 21.78 -19.04 -0.08
N LEU A 299 21.50 -18.07 0.79
CA LEU A 299 22.28 -16.83 0.93
C LEU A 299 23.65 -17.09 1.58
N LYS A 300 23.74 -18.12 2.43
CA LYS A 300 24.97 -18.55 3.11
C LYS A 300 25.85 -19.43 2.21
N GLY A 301 25.28 -20.01 1.15
CA GLY A 301 25.98 -20.87 0.20
C GLY A 301 26.42 -22.19 0.80
N ASP A 302 25.71 -22.67 1.83
CA ASP A 302 26.06 -23.90 2.55
C ASP A 302 25.35 -25.14 2.01
N GLY A 303 24.53 -24.95 0.96
CA GLY A 303 23.77 -26.00 0.29
C GLY A 303 22.47 -26.36 1.00
N ARG A 304 22.04 -25.57 1.99
CA ARG A 304 20.81 -25.76 2.78
C ARG A 304 20.10 -24.42 2.93
N ILE A 305 18.77 -24.41 2.96
CA ILE A 305 17.99 -23.20 3.26
C ILE A 305 17.52 -23.27 4.71
N ASP A 306 18.02 -22.38 5.57
CA ASP A 306 17.55 -22.25 6.95
C ASP A 306 16.30 -21.36 7.09
N ARG A 307 15.84 -21.13 8.32
CA ARG A 307 14.62 -20.33 8.57
C ARG A 307 14.75 -18.87 8.16
N GLU A 308 15.92 -18.26 8.33
CA GLU A 308 16.16 -16.85 7.99
C GLU A 308 16.16 -16.68 6.47
N GLU A 309 16.82 -17.61 5.77
CA GLU A 309 16.84 -17.67 4.31
C GLU A 309 15.45 -17.98 3.73
N PHE A 310 14.73 -18.90 4.38
CA PHE A 310 13.36 -19.21 4.00
C PHE A 310 12.41 -18.03 4.23
N GLU A 311 12.64 -17.19 5.23
CA GLU A 311 11.85 -15.97 5.42
C GLU A 311 11.99 -15.04 4.21
N VAL A 312 13.20 -14.90 3.65
CA VAL A 312 13.43 -14.11 2.43
C VAL A 312 12.71 -14.75 1.24
N CYS A 313 12.85 -16.06 1.05
CA CYS A 313 12.13 -16.82 0.03
C CYS A 313 10.61 -16.66 0.15
N TRP A 314 10.07 -16.78 1.37
CA TRP A 314 8.65 -16.66 1.66
C TRP A 314 8.12 -15.27 1.30
N ASN A 315 8.77 -14.23 1.81
CA ASN A 315 8.30 -12.86 1.68
C ASN A 315 8.50 -12.29 0.29
N LYS A 316 9.65 -12.57 -0.36
CA LYS A 316 9.99 -11.99 -1.66
C LYS A 316 9.49 -12.83 -2.84
N TRP A 317 9.30 -14.14 -2.67
CA TRP A 317 8.99 -15.04 -3.79
C TRP A 317 7.66 -15.79 -3.63
N ILE A 318 7.49 -16.58 -2.57
CA ILE A 318 6.30 -17.46 -2.41
C ILE A 318 5.03 -16.63 -2.28
N LYS A 319 5.04 -15.55 -1.49
CA LYS A 319 3.87 -14.67 -1.34
C LYS A 319 3.44 -14.04 -2.65
N ILE A 320 4.37 -13.53 -3.43
CA ILE A 320 4.07 -12.92 -4.74
C ILE A 320 3.53 -14.00 -5.71
N CYS A 321 4.10 -15.20 -5.70
CA CYS A 321 3.61 -16.32 -6.50
C CYS A 321 2.21 -16.81 -6.11
N THR A 322 1.80 -16.65 -4.85
CA THR A 322 0.49 -17.11 -4.35
C THR A 322 -0.57 -16.02 -4.35
N ARG A 323 -0.18 -14.76 -4.21
CA ARG A 323 -1.05 -13.58 -4.15
C ARG A 323 -0.52 -12.49 -5.09
N PRO A 324 -0.58 -12.70 -6.43
CA PRO A 324 -0.17 -11.69 -7.40
C PRO A 324 -1.01 -10.42 -7.26
N LYS A 325 -0.38 -9.26 -7.46
CA LYS A 325 -1.08 -7.99 -7.72
C LYS A 325 -1.10 -7.73 -9.21
N SER A 326 -2.29 -7.78 -9.77
CA SER A 326 -2.54 -7.83 -11.20
C SER A 326 -2.85 -6.45 -11.79
N ALA A 327 -2.05 -6.04 -12.77
CA ALA A 327 -2.31 -4.87 -13.60
C ALA A 327 -2.69 -5.32 -15.02
N PHE A 328 -3.81 -4.82 -15.54
CA PHE A 328 -4.27 -5.11 -16.91
C PHE A 328 -4.01 -3.92 -17.82
N LEU A 329 -3.14 -4.08 -18.81
CA LEU A 329 -2.75 -3.07 -19.78
C LEU A 329 -3.41 -3.39 -21.13
N ILE A 330 -4.31 -2.51 -21.54
CA ILE A 330 -5.02 -2.56 -22.82
C ILE A 330 -4.35 -1.56 -23.76
N VAL A 331 -3.66 -2.07 -24.76
CA VAL A 331 -2.79 -1.27 -25.64
C VAL A 331 -3.52 -0.86 -26.90
N ASP A 332 -3.65 0.46 -27.10
CA ASP A 332 -4.00 1.11 -28.36
C ASP A 332 -5.23 0.54 -29.09
N VAL A 333 -6.29 0.20 -28.36
CA VAL A 333 -7.58 -0.23 -28.95
C VAL A 333 -8.35 1.02 -29.43
N GLN A 334 -7.78 1.71 -30.42
CA GLN A 334 -8.25 3.00 -30.95
C GLN A 334 -8.89 2.86 -32.35
N ASN A 335 -9.67 3.86 -32.73
CA ASN A 335 -10.44 3.84 -33.99
C ASN A 335 -9.55 3.67 -35.22
N ASP A 336 -8.40 4.35 -35.29
CA ASP A 336 -7.53 4.28 -36.47
C ASP A 336 -6.97 2.89 -36.74
N PHE A 337 -6.71 2.10 -35.69
CA PHE A 337 -6.21 0.73 -35.83
C PHE A 337 -7.28 -0.30 -36.22
N ILE A 338 -8.57 0.05 -36.09
CA ILE A 338 -9.69 -0.88 -36.31
C ILE A 338 -10.48 -0.52 -37.57
N THR A 339 -10.87 0.74 -37.74
CA THR A 339 -11.70 1.20 -38.88
C THR A 339 -11.20 2.46 -39.56
N GLY A 340 -10.23 3.17 -38.99
CA GLY A 340 -9.70 4.41 -39.51
C GLY A 340 -8.46 4.25 -40.41
N SER A 341 -7.54 5.20 -40.31
CA SER A 341 -6.48 5.40 -41.32
C SER A 341 -5.38 4.33 -41.33
N LEU A 342 -5.16 3.64 -40.20
CA LEU A 342 -4.18 2.56 -40.05
C LEU A 342 -4.88 1.25 -39.66
N ASN A 343 -5.96 0.93 -40.37
CA ASN A 343 -6.72 -0.29 -40.13
C ASN A 343 -5.85 -1.54 -40.36
N ILE A 344 -5.58 -2.29 -39.29
CA ILE A 344 -4.67 -3.44 -39.32
C ILE A 344 -5.17 -4.58 -40.22
N LYS A 345 -6.47 -4.61 -40.55
CA LYS A 345 -7.06 -5.56 -41.50
C LYS A 345 -6.47 -5.44 -42.91
N GLN A 346 -5.91 -4.27 -43.23
CA GLN A 346 -5.26 -4.00 -44.50
C GLN A 346 -3.77 -4.36 -44.49
N CYS A 347 -3.22 -4.80 -43.35
CA CYS A 347 -1.83 -5.25 -43.22
C CYS A 347 -1.63 -6.71 -43.64
N ALA A 348 -0.37 -7.16 -43.69
CA ALA A 348 0.03 -8.46 -44.22
C ALA A 348 -0.61 -9.65 -43.47
N ALA A 349 -0.80 -9.54 -42.15
CA ALA A 349 -1.44 -10.57 -41.35
C ALA A 349 -2.96 -10.71 -41.59
N GLN A 350 -3.60 -9.70 -42.19
CA GLN A 350 -5.05 -9.67 -42.45
C GLN A 350 -5.92 -9.90 -41.21
N HIS A 351 -5.38 -9.68 -40.02
CA HIS A 351 -6.11 -9.77 -38.76
C HIS A 351 -7.11 -8.61 -38.61
N ASP A 352 -8.27 -8.87 -38.02
CA ASP A 352 -9.27 -7.83 -37.78
C ASP A 352 -9.13 -7.26 -36.36
N GLY A 353 -8.80 -5.97 -36.25
CA GLY A 353 -8.60 -5.30 -34.97
C GLY A 353 -9.86 -5.26 -34.09
N SER A 354 -11.06 -5.41 -34.65
CA SER A 354 -12.29 -5.43 -33.85
C SER A 354 -12.46 -6.71 -33.02
N GLU A 355 -11.77 -7.80 -33.39
CA GLU A 355 -11.86 -9.09 -32.71
C GLU A 355 -11.32 -9.07 -31.27
N VAL A 356 -10.50 -8.08 -30.92
CA VAL A 356 -9.95 -7.96 -29.55
C VAL A 356 -10.96 -7.38 -28.56
N ILE A 357 -11.99 -6.66 -29.03
CA ILE A 357 -12.89 -5.88 -28.17
C ILE A 357 -13.70 -6.78 -27.24
N ASP A 358 -14.41 -7.76 -27.81
CA ASP A 358 -15.26 -8.68 -27.06
C ASP A 358 -14.50 -9.48 -25.98
N PRO A 359 -13.35 -10.13 -26.27
CA PRO A 359 -12.61 -10.84 -25.24
C PRO A 359 -12.04 -9.90 -24.17
N ILE A 360 -11.57 -8.69 -24.51
CA ILE A 360 -11.12 -7.70 -23.53
C ILE A 360 -12.27 -7.25 -22.62
N ASN A 361 -13.44 -6.94 -23.18
CA ASN A 361 -14.64 -6.57 -22.42
C ASN A 361 -15.06 -7.69 -21.46
N ARG A 362 -15.02 -8.95 -21.90
CA ARG A 362 -15.28 -10.11 -21.01
C ARG A 362 -14.29 -10.19 -19.87
N LEU A 363 -13.00 -9.93 -20.11
CA LEU A 363 -11.99 -9.91 -19.04
C LEU A 363 -12.28 -8.79 -18.03
N LEU A 364 -12.57 -7.58 -18.50
CA LEU A 364 -12.92 -6.44 -17.65
C LEU A 364 -14.14 -6.70 -16.76
N GLU A 365 -15.09 -7.52 -17.22
CA GLU A 365 -16.30 -7.86 -16.45
C GLU A 365 -16.09 -9.03 -15.48
N THR A 366 -15.29 -10.02 -15.87
CA THR A 366 -15.25 -11.32 -15.18
C THR A 366 -14.03 -11.54 -14.30
N VAL A 367 -12.99 -10.72 -14.48
CA VAL A 367 -11.71 -10.83 -13.79
C VAL A 367 -11.49 -9.59 -12.89
N PRO A 368 -11.26 -9.79 -11.58
CA PRO A 368 -11.02 -8.69 -10.66
C PRO A 368 -9.56 -8.23 -10.70
N PHE A 369 -9.19 -7.45 -11.71
CA PHE A 369 -7.86 -6.84 -11.76
C PHE A 369 -7.69 -5.76 -10.69
N ASP A 370 -6.51 -5.66 -10.10
CA ASP A 370 -6.19 -4.65 -9.07
C ASP A 370 -6.02 -3.25 -9.67
N ALA A 371 -5.55 -3.18 -10.92
CA ALA A 371 -5.43 -1.95 -11.70
C ALA A 371 -5.68 -2.20 -13.19
N VAL A 372 -6.29 -1.23 -13.88
CA VAL A 372 -6.53 -1.27 -15.33
C VAL A 372 -5.99 -0.01 -15.98
N PHE A 373 -5.24 -0.19 -17.06
CA PHE A 373 -4.58 0.85 -17.82
C PHE A 373 -4.98 0.75 -19.29
N TYR A 374 -5.21 1.90 -19.91
CA TYR A 374 -5.41 2.02 -21.36
C TYR A 374 -4.29 2.87 -21.92
N SER A 375 -3.52 2.35 -22.88
CA SER A 375 -2.61 3.20 -23.65
C SER A 375 -3.31 3.75 -24.89
N LEU A 376 -2.88 4.94 -25.29
CA LEU A 376 -3.34 5.61 -26.49
C LEU A 376 -2.13 6.17 -27.22
N ASP A 377 -1.97 5.83 -28.50
CA ASP A 377 -1.15 6.64 -29.39
C ASP A 377 -1.78 8.03 -29.52
N TRP A 378 -0.96 9.06 -29.39
CA TRP A 378 -1.43 10.44 -29.27
C TRP A 378 -0.48 11.42 -29.95
N HIS A 379 -0.37 11.31 -31.27
CA HIS A 379 0.67 11.94 -32.07
C HIS A 379 0.35 13.38 -32.50
N PRO A 380 1.29 14.33 -32.34
CA PRO A 380 1.12 15.66 -32.92
C PRO A 380 1.10 15.62 -34.46
N VAL A 381 0.57 16.66 -35.09
CA VAL A 381 0.39 16.70 -36.55
C VAL A 381 1.70 16.59 -37.34
N ASP A 382 2.82 16.98 -36.75
CA ASP A 382 4.17 17.01 -37.33
C ASP A 382 5.07 15.83 -36.87
N HIS A 383 4.47 14.80 -36.27
CA HIS A 383 5.17 13.64 -35.73
C HIS A 383 6.07 12.94 -36.77
N VAL A 384 7.26 12.53 -36.32
CA VAL A 384 8.35 11.92 -37.11
C VAL A 384 7.98 10.60 -37.77
N SER A 385 7.02 9.87 -37.20
CA SER A 385 6.60 8.57 -37.71
C SER A 385 5.75 8.67 -38.98
N PHE A 386 5.18 9.83 -39.29
CA PHE A 386 4.29 9.96 -40.45
C PHE A 386 5.06 10.17 -41.75
N ILE A 387 4.71 9.39 -42.78
CA ILE A 387 5.35 9.50 -44.10
C ILE A 387 5.16 10.87 -44.75
N ASP A 388 4.03 11.52 -44.53
CA ASP A 388 3.75 12.84 -45.09
C ASP A 388 4.64 13.92 -44.45
N ASN A 389 5.12 13.70 -43.24
CA ASN A 389 6.08 14.55 -42.52
C ASN A 389 7.54 14.23 -42.83
N LEU A 390 7.83 13.23 -43.67
CA LEU A 390 9.20 12.87 -44.05
C LEU A 390 9.98 14.06 -44.61
N HIS A 391 9.30 14.98 -45.30
CA HIS A 391 9.90 16.18 -45.86
C HIS A 391 10.47 17.16 -44.83
N LEU A 392 9.95 17.14 -43.59
CA LEU A 392 10.32 18.05 -42.51
C LEU A 392 11.68 17.72 -41.86
N ARG A 393 12.23 16.52 -42.12
CA ARG A 393 13.47 16.04 -41.50
C ARG A 393 14.47 15.57 -42.55
N GLU A 394 15.75 15.59 -42.18
CA GLU A 394 16.84 15.15 -43.04
C GLU A 394 17.13 13.66 -42.82
N VAL A 395 17.11 12.89 -43.91
CA VAL A 395 17.46 11.47 -43.91
C VAL A 395 18.98 11.36 -43.97
N ASP A 396 19.56 10.53 -43.10
CA ASP A 396 21.00 10.30 -43.05
C ASP A 396 21.46 9.47 -44.27
N ILE A 397 22.70 9.70 -44.70
CA ILE A 397 23.30 8.99 -45.82
C ILE A 397 23.44 7.47 -45.56
N SER A 398 23.44 7.06 -44.30
CA SER A 398 23.47 5.64 -43.91
C SER A 398 22.12 4.94 -44.07
N SER A 399 21.04 5.68 -44.33
CA SER A 399 19.71 5.10 -44.54
C SER A 399 19.70 4.22 -45.79
N SER A 400 19.15 3.01 -45.68
CA SER A 400 19.02 2.09 -46.82
C SER A 400 18.06 2.60 -47.90
N ILE A 401 17.21 3.57 -47.57
CA ILE A 401 16.16 4.11 -48.43
C ILE A 401 16.29 5.63 -48.47
N SER A 402 16.27 6.19 -49.68
CA SER A 402 16.31 7.65 -49.89
C SER A 402 14.95 8.28 -49.63
N LYS A 403 14.94 9.59 -49.42
CA LYS A 403 13.74 10.38 -49.11
C LYS A 403 12.66 10.30 -50.20
N GLU A 404 13.08 10.20 -51.46
CA GLU A 404 12.20 10.16 -52.64
C GLU A 404 11.65 8.74 -52.92
N ALA A 405 12.37 7.71 -52.47
CA ALA A 405 11.99 6.32 -52.69
C ALA A 405 11.15 5.74 -51.53
N ALA A 406 11.13 6.41 -50.38
CA ALA A 406 10.45 5.95 -49.17
C ALA A 406 8.94 5.81 -49.36
N ARG A 407 8.40 4.67 -48.91
CA ARG A 407 6.98 4.34 -48.93
C ARG A 407 6.49 4.03 -47.52
N VAL A 408 5.16 3.94 -47.38
CA VAL A 408 4.54 3.54 -46.11
C VAL A 408 5.09 2.18 -45.70
N TYR A 409 5.39 2.03 -44.42
CA TYR A 409 5.99 0.86 -43.77
C TYR A 409 7.50 0.67 -43.96
N ASP A 410 8.16 1.49 -44.79
CA ASP A 410 9.62 1.49 -44.91
C ASP A 410 10.28 2.03 -43.64
N THR A 411 11.52 1.63 -43.38
CA THR A 411 12.33 2.17 -42.29
C THR A 411 13.41 3.08 -42.84
N VAL A 412 13.44 4.33 -42.37
CA VAL A 412 14.44 5.34 -42.71
C VAL A 412 15.30 5.66 -41.50
N THR A 413 16.52 6.17 -41.73
CA THR A 413 17.38 6.68 -40.65
C THR A 413 17.47 8.20 -40.76
N PHE A 414 16.99 8.93 -39.75
CA PHE A 414 17.09 10.39 -39.68
C PHE A 414 18.42 10.85 -39.07
N GLN A 415 18.91 12.00 -39.52
CA GLN A 415 20.09 12.66 -38.96
C GLN A 415 19.83 13.16 -37.53
N GLY A 416 20.86 13.12 -36.68
CA GLY A 416 20.84 13.64 -35.31
C GLY A 416 21.86 12.92 -34.41
N PRO A 417 22.24 13.49 -33.25
CA PRO A 417 22.97 12.76 -32.21
C PRO A 417 21.99 12.22 -31.14
N PRO A 418 21.70 10.90 -31.07
CA PRO A 418 22.09 9.82 -31.99
C PRO A 418 21.17 9.71 -33.22
N LEU A 419 21.63 8.98 -34.24
CA LEU A 419 20.84 8.65 -35.43
C LEU A 419 19.55 7.93 -35.03
N LEU A 420 18.45 8.28 -35.69
CA LEU A 420 17.13 7.72 -35.36
C LEU A 420 16.64 6.82 -36.49
N LYS A 421 16.56 5.52 -36.24
CA LYS A 421 15.84 4.59 -37.13
C LYS A 421 14.35 4.68 -36.85
N GLN A 422 13.56 5.03 -37.86
CA GLN A 422 12.12 5.21 -37.75
C GLN A 422 11.41 4.46 -38.87
N ARG A 423 10.42 3.63 -38.49
CA ARG A 423 9.47 3.04 -39.44
C ARG A 423 8.41 4.08 -39.78
N LEU A 424 8.13 4.27 -41.06
CA LEU A 424 7.17 5.25 -41.54
C LEU A 424 5.77 4.65 -41.59
N TRP A 425 4.79 5.39 -41.09
CA TRP A 425 3.39 5.01 -41.00
C TRP A 425 2.51 6.01 -41.76
N PRO A 426 1.29 5.64 -42.18
CA PRO A 426 0.31 6.64 -42.59
C PRO A 426 -0.03 7.52 -41.37
N ARG A 427 -0.57 8.70 -41.59
CA ARG A 427 -1.05 9.54 -40.49
C ARG A 427 -2.16 8.82 -39.71
N HIS A 428 -1.97 8.66 -38.41
CA HIS A 428 -2.90 7.95 -37.52
C HIS A 428 -2.82 8.52 -36.11
N CYS A 429 -3.87 8.29 -35.32
CA CYS A 429 -3.96 8.64 -33.91
C CYS A 429 -3.50 10.08 -33.61
N VAL A 430 -3.87 11.02 -34.49
CA VAL A 430 -3.53 12.43 -34.34
C VAL A 430 -4.27 13.01 -33.14
N GLN A 431 -3.59 13.83 -32.34
CA GLN A 431 -4.18 14.45 -31.15
C GLN A 431 -5.52 15.11 -31.43
N ASP A 432 -6.48 14.86 -30.54
CA ASP A 432 -7.86 15.38 -30.59
C ASP A 432 -8.66 14.97 -31.83
N SER A 433 -8.19 13.97 -32.59
CA SER A 433 -8.92 13.40 -33.72
C SER A 433 -9.76 12.19 -33.31
N TRP A 434 -10.82 11.92 -34.07
CA TRP A 434 -11.64 10.71 -33.91
C TRP A 434 -10.79 9.43 -33.99
N GLY A 435 -9.77 9.41 -34.85
CA GLY A 435 -8.88 8.27 -35.03
C GLY A 435 -8.11 7.88 -33.76
N ALA A 436 -7.81 8.86 -32.90
CA ALA A 436 -7.09 8.69 -31.65
C ALA A 436 -7.98 8.34 -30.45
N GLU A 437 -9.31 8.36 -30.60
CA GLU A 437 -10.21 7.91 -29.53
C GLU A 437 -10.17 6.38 -29.39
N LEU A 438 -10.35 5.89 -28.17
CA LEU A 438 -10.60 4.46 -27.92
C LEU A 438 -11.89 4.05 -28.66
N HIS A 439 -11.91 2.81 -29.16
CA HIS A 439 -13.06 2.32 -29.90
C HIS A 439 -14.32 2.34 -29.02
N LYS A 440 -15.44 2.84 -29.56
CA LYS A 440 -16.69 3.07 -28.82
C LYS A 440 -17.25 1.83 -28.10
N ASP A 441 -16.97 0.64 -28.63
CA ASP A 441 -17.47 -0.63 -28.10
C ASP A 441 -16.53 -1.22 -27.02
N LEU A 442 -15.35 -0.63 -26.81
CA LEU A 442 -14.47 -0.98 -25.71
C LEU A 442 -15.00 -0.39 -24.40
N LYS A 443 -15.19 -1.23 -23.40
CA LYS A 443 -15.61 -0.80 -22.06
C LYS A 443 -14.47 -0.07 -21.37
N ILE A 444 -14.79 1.08 -20.79
CA ILE A 444 -13.87 1.87 -19.97
C ILE A 444 -14.34 1.78 -18.51
N VAL A 445 -13.47 1.32 -17.62
CA VAL A 445 -13.78 1.23 -16.18
C VAL A 445 -13.50 2.57 -15.48
N ASP A 446 -14.32 2.93 -14.49
CA ASP A 446 -14.33 4.28 -13.89
C ASP A 446 -12.99 4.71 -13.26
N ASN A 447 -12.23 3.76 -12.71
CA ASN A 447 -10.93 4.00 -12.06
C ASN A 447 -9.73 3.70 -12.97
N ALA A 448 -9.96 3.54 -14.27
CA ALA A 448 -8.89 3.26 -15.22
C ALA A 448 -7.94 4.44 -15.36
N ILE A 449 -6.67 4.12 -15.60
CA ILE A 449 -5.66 5.13 -15.91
C ILE A 449 -5.38 5.13 -17.41
N LYS A 450 -5.41 6.31 -18.01
CA LYS A 450 -5.08 6.50 -19.44
C LYS A 450 -3.65 7.00 -19.57
N ILE A 451 -2.86 6.30 -20.38
CA ILE A 451 -1.47 6.65 -20.70
C ILE A 451 -1.39 7.07 -22.16
N TYR A 452 -0.95 8.29 -22.40
CA TYR A 452 -0.74 8.81 -23.75
C TYR A 452 0.72 8.62 -24.14
N LYS A 453 0.96 8.04 -25.31
CA LYS A 453 2.31 7.82 -25.86
C LYS A 453 2.46 8.45 -27.24
N GLY A 454 3.70 8.64 -27.68
CA GLY A 454 3.99 9.24 -29.00
C GLY A 454 3.68 10.74 -29.08
N THR A 455 3.64 11.45 -27.95
CA THR A 455 3.27 12.88 -27.88
C THR A 455 4.41 13.82 -28.28
N ASN A 456 5.64 13.32 -28.38
CA ASN A 456 6.81 14.09 -28.78
C ASN A 456 6.96 14.05 -30.31
N PRO A 457 6.95 15.20 -31.02
CA PRO A 457 7.03 15.20 -32.48
C PRO A 457 8.33 14.59 -33.02
N GLU A 458 9.43 14.61 -32.26
CA GLU A 458 10.75 14.15 -32.70
C GLU A 458 11.07 12.69 -32.35
N VAL A 459 10.24 12.04 -31.54
CA VAL A 459 10.52 10.70 -31.02
C VAL A 459 9.24 9.89 -30.92
N ASP A 460 9.22 8.77 -31.63
CA ASP A 460 8.14 7.80 -31.57
C ASP A 460 8.23 6.94 -30.28
N SER A 461 7.12 6.32 -29.88
CA SER A 461 7.02 5.57 -28.62
C SER A 461 6.15 4.34 -28.82
N TYR A 462 6.78 3.20 -29.13
CA TYR A 462 6.03 1.94 -29.28
C TYR A 462 5.68 1.32 -27.92
N SER A 463 6.55 1.47 -26.92
CA SER A 463 6.31 0.97 -25.58
C SER A 463 5.51 1.96 -24.75
N VAL A 464 4.65 1.43 -23.87
CA VAL A 464 3.95 2.23 -22.86
C VAL A 464 4.88 2.60 -21.70
N PHE A 465 6.07 2.00 -21.56
CA PHE A 465 7.03 2.30 -20.48
C PHE A 465 8.01 3.43 -20.83
N TRP A 466 8.47 3.48 -22.09
CA TRP A 466 9.54 4.37 -22.54
C TRP A 466 9.29 4.88 -23.95
N ASP A 467 9.78 6.08 -24.26
CA ASP A 467 9.98 6.48 -25.65
C ASP A 467 11.04 5.60 -26.35
N ASN A 468 11.04 5.55 -27.69
CA ASN A 468 11.96 4.66 -28.44
C ASN A 468 13.44 4.99 -28.23
N LYS A 469 13.77 6.16 -27.66
CA LYS A 469 15.13 6.54 -27.28
C LYS A 469 15.46 6.25 -25.81
N LYS A 470 14.50 5.76 -25.02
CA LYS A 470 14.55 5.61 -23.55
C LYS A 470 14.95 6.90 -22.83
N LEU A 471 14.60 8.06 -23.39
CA LEU A 471 14.95 9.38 -22.86
C LEU A 471 13.89 9.91 -21.89
N THR A 472 12.63 9.58 -22.12
CA THR A 472 11.49 9.99 -21.29
C THR A 472 10.78 8.74 -20.77
N GLU A 473 10.73 8.61 -19.44
CA GLU A 473 9.90 7.61 -18.76
C GLU A 473 8.45 8.07 -18.79
N THR A 474 7.51 7.20 -19.17
CA THR A 474 6.09 7.53 -19.05
C THR A 474 5.67 7.45 -17.59
N THR A 475 4.48 7.97 -17.26
CA THR A 475 3.93 7.85 -15.90
C THR A 475 3.51 6.42 -15.51
N LEU A 476 3.63 5.44 -16.42
CA LEU A 476 3.19 4.07 -16.17
C LEU A 476 4.02 3.40 -15.07
N SER A 477 5.36 3.51 -15.11
CA SER A 477 6.24 2.87 -14.14
C SER A 477 5.93 3.30 -12.71
N SER A 478 5.81 4.61 -12.47
CA SER A 478 5.51 5.15 -11.14
C SER A 478 4.13 4.72 -10.65
N GLN A 479 3.14 4.67 -11.52
CA GLN A 479 1.79 4.21 -11.18
C GLN A 479 1.72 2.70 -10.90
N LEU A 480 2.43 1.88 -11.68
CA LEU A 480 2.54 0.45 -11.40
C LEU A 480 3.22 0.18 -10.06
N GLN A 481 4.25 0.95 -9.73
CA GLN A 481 4.92 0.89 -8.42
C GLN A 481 4.01 1.34 -7.28
N GLU A 482 3.29 2.46 -7.42
CA GLU A 482 2.33 2.96 -6.42
C GLU A 482 1.22 1.92 -6.14
N LYS A 483 0.74 1.22 -7.18
CA LYS A 483 -0.24 0.14 -7.03
C LYS A 483 0.36 -1.17 -6.51
N GLY A 484 1.69 -1.27 -6.42
CA GLY A 484 2.40 -2.47 -6.03
C GLY A 484 2.19 -3.64 -7.00
N ALA A 485 2.00 -3.36 -8.28
CA ALA A 485 1.75 -4.38 -9.30
C ALA A 485 2.94 -5.35 -9.38
N THR A 486 2.66 -6.65 -9.40
CA THR A 486 3.67 -7.70 -9.58
C THR A 486 3.53 -8.40 -10.92
N ASP A 487 2.33 -8.40 -11.49
CA ASP A 487 1.96 -9.12 -12.70
C ASP A 487 1.30 -8.17 -13.69
N ILE A 488 1.80 -8.15 -14.91
CA ILE A 488 1.32 -7.29 -15.98
C ILE A 488 0.71 -8.16 -17.06
N TYR A 489 -0.60 -8.04 -17.21
CA TYR A 489 -1.39 -8.67 -18.25
C TYR A 489 -1.52 -7.69 -19.41
N ILE A 490 -1.04 -8.06 -20.58
CA ILE A 490 -0.95 -7.16 -21.74
C ILE A 490 -1.79 -7.73 -22.89
N CYS A 491 -2.56 -6.86 -23.53
CA CYS A 491 -3.30 -7.17 -24.75
C CYS A 491 -3.51 -5.92 -25.60
N GLY A 492 -4.12 -6.08 -26.79
CA GLY A 492 -4.52 -4.96 -27.63
C GLY A 492 -3.88 -4.99 -29.01
N LEU A 493 -3.57 -3.81 -29.55
CA LEU A 493 -3.11 -3.62 -30.93
C LEU A 493 -1.81 -2.79 -30.97
N ALA A 494 -0.89 -2.98 -31.91
CA ALA A 494 -0.69 -4.20 -32.68
C ALA A 494 0.23 -5.19 -31.93
N TYR A 495 -0.07 -6.48 -32.02
CA TYR A 495 0.60 -7.59 -31.33
C TYR A 495 2.14 -7.52 -31.44
N ASP A 496 2.63 -7.36 -32.67
CA ASP A 496 4.03 -7.37 -33.09
C ASP A 496 4.70 -5.98 -33.04
N VAL A 497 3.95 -4.95 -32.65
CA VAL A 497 4.44 -3.57 -32.53
C VAL A 497 4.27 -3.09 -31.09
N CYS A 498 3.22 -2.31 -30.79
CA CYS A 498 3.05 -1.68 -29.48
C CYS A 498 2.89 -2.69 -28.34
N VAL A 499 2.11 -3.75 -28.56
CA VAL A 499 1.88 -4.81 -27.56
C VAL A 499 3.19 -5.56 -27.27
N GLY A 500 3.89 -5.98 -28.32
CA GLY A 500 5.17 -6.70 -28.22
C GLY A 500 6.25 -5.87 -27.54
N ALA A 501 6.42 -4.61 -27.96
CA ALA A 501 7.36 -3.68 -27.34
C ALA A 501 7.06 -3.46 -25.85
N THR A 502 5.79 -3.26 -25.51
CA THR A 502 5.35 -3.08 -24.11
C THR A 502 5.60 -4.34 -23.29
N ALA A 503 5.40 -5.53 -23.84
CA ALA A 503 5.69 -6.79 -23.14
C ALA A 503 7.18 -7.00 -22.89
N VAL A 504 8.04 -6.69 -23.87
CA VAL A 504 9.50 -6.80 -23.71
C VAL A 504 10.01 -5.80 -22.68
N ASP A 505 9.51 -4.56 -22.69
CA ASP A 505 9.90 -3.57 -21.69
C ASP A 505 9.40 -3.93 -20.28
N ALA A 506 8.17 -4.43 -20.14
CA ALA A 506 7.67 -4.93 -18.86
C ALA A 506 8.58 -6.03 -18.27
N LEU A 507 9.02 -6.98 -19.12
CA LEU A 507 9.97 -8.03 -18.74
C LEU A 507 11.35 -7.48 -18.37
N THR A 508 11.81 -6.45 -19.08
CA THR A 508 13.11 -5.80 -18.81
C THR A 508 13.07 -4.97 -17.53
N SER A 509 11.92 -4.38 -17.20
CA SER A 509 11.66 -3.67 -15.95
C SER A 509 11.43 -4.60 -14.74
N GLY A 510 11.52 -5.92 -14.94
CA GLY A 510 11.45 -6.91 -13.88
C GLY A 510 10.05 -7.33 -13.47
N TYR A 511 9.02 -7.01 -14.26
CA TYR A 511 7.67 -7.47 -14.01
C TYR A 511 7.42 -8.88 -14.56
N ARG A 512 6.57 -9.63 -13.86
CA ARG A 512 6.04 -10.90 -14.37
C ARG A 512 5.02 -10.57 -15.47
N THR A 513 5.34 -10.94 -16.69
CA THR A 513 4.57 -10.44 -17.85
C THR A 513 3.81 -11.57 -18.52
N ILE A 514 2.51 -11.33 -18.75
CA ILE A 514 1.57 -12.24 -19.36
C ILE A 514 0.99 -11.57 -20.60
N LEU A 515 1.21 -12.15 -21.77
CA LEU A 515 0.63 -11.68 -23.03
C LEU A 515 -0.61 -12.51 -23.37
N ILE A 516 -1.74 -11.83 -23.60
CA ILE A 516 -3.02 -12.49 -23.86
C ILE A 516 -3.25 -12.59 -25.37
N ASP A 517 -3.06 -13.79 -25.93
CA ASP A 517 -2.96 -14.04 -27.37
C ASP A 517 -4.27 -13.74 -28.11
N ASP A 518 -5.39 -14.29 -27.63
CA ASP A 518 -6.72 -14.09 -28.24
C ASP A 518 -7.28 -12.67 -28.07
N CYS A 519 -6.75 -11.89 -27.13
CA CYS A 519 -7.05 -10.47 -26.93
C CYS A 519 -6.11 -9.54 -27.72
N SER A 520 -5.28 -10.06 -28.62
CA SER A 520 -4.30 -9.28 -29.35
C SER A 520 -4.36 -9.59 -30.85
N ARG A 521 -4.15 -8.58 -31.70
CA ARG A 521 -4.04 -8.73 -33.16
C ARG A 521 -2.91 -7.86 -33.68
N GLY A 522 -2.20 -8.33 -34.72
CA GLY A 522 -0.97 -7.73 -35.21
C GLY A 522 -1.02 -7.44 -36.71
N VAL A 523 0.08 -6.90 -37.23
CA VAL A 523 0.18 -6.44 -38.61
C VAL A 523 0.92 -7.42 -39.52
N ASP A 524 1.85 -8.23 -38.99
CA ASP A 524 2.59 -9.23 -39.75
C ASP A 524 2.73 -10.57 -38.99
N LEU A 525 2.51 -11.71 -39.66
CA LEU A 525 2.54 -13.03 -39.03
C LEU A 525 3.94 -13.46 -38.59
N VAL A 526 4.98 -13.09 -39.35
CA VAL A 526 6.37 -13.45 -39.02
C VAL A 526 6.84 -12.67 -37.80
N ASP A 527 6.53 -11.37 -37.75
CA ASP A 527 6.87 -10.52 -36.61
C ASP A 527 6.05 -10.87 -35.35
N ILE A 528 4.81 -11.33 -35.50
CA ILE A 528 4.01 -11.91 -34.39
C ILE A 528 4.74 -13.12 -33.79
N GLU A 529 5.12 -14.11 -34.60
CA GLU A 529 5.79 -15.31 -34.10
C GLU A 529 7.16 -14.99 -33.48
N LYS A 530 7.89 -14.02 -34.03
CA LYS A 530 9.14 -13.52 -33.44
C LYS A 530 8.90 -12.87 -32.07
N THR A 531 7.86 -12.06 -31.95
CA THR A 531 7.44 -11.45 -30.68
C THR A 531 7.08 -12.53 -29.66
N LYS A 532 6.32 -13.56 -30.06
CA LYS A 532 5.99 -14.70 -29.20
C LYS A 532 7.24 -15.41 -28.68
N ALA A 533 8.17 -15.73 -29.58
CA ALA A 533 9.43 -16.36 -29.21
C ALA A 533 10.26 -15.49 -28.26
N THR A 534 10.27 -14.17 -28.45
CA THR A 534 11.00 -13.21 -27.59
C THR A 534 10.42 -13.16 -26.18
N VAL A 535 9.09 -13.08 -26.06
CA VAL A 535 8.39 -13.07 -24.76
C VAL A 535 8.65 -14.37 -24.02
N ILE A 536 8.49 -15.53 -24.67
CA ILE A 536 8.74 -16.84 -24.06
C ILE A 536 10.23 -16.99 -23.66
N GLY A 537 11.14 -16.61 -24.55
CA GLY A 537 12.59 -16.70 -24.30
C GLY A 537 13.06 -15.79 -23.16
N SER A 538 12.28 -14.77 -22.81
CA SER A 538 12.54 -13.85 -21.70
C SER A 538 11.71 -14.18 -20.44
N ASN A 539 11.19 -15.41 -20.36
CA ASN A 539 10.37 -15.94 -19.25
C ASN A 539 9.01 -15.25 -19.04
N GLY A 540 8.49 -14.61 -20.08
CA GLY A 540 7.08 -14.22 -20.14
C GLY A 540 6.19 -15.41 -20.52
N VAL A 541 4.90 -15.31 -20.21
CA VAL A 541 3.91 -16.36 -20.51
C VAL A 541 2.89 -15.85 -21.51
N ILE A 542 2.55 -16.68 -22.48
CA ILE A 542 1.48 -16.40 -23.46
C ILE A 542 0.29 -17.30 -23.14
N VAL A 543 -0.88 -16.70 -22.96
CA VAL A 543 -2.12 -17.41 -22.59
C VAL A 543 -3.31 -16.92 -23.39
N ASN A 544 -4.42 -17.66 -23.33
CA ASN A 544 -5.71 -17.19 -23.80
C ASN A 544 -6.51 -16.57 -22.64
N SER A 545 -7.48 -15.71 -22.97
CA SER A 545 -8.37 -15.01 -22.03
C SER A 545 -9.07 -15.95 -21.04
N SER A 546 -9.37 -17.19 -21.46
CA SER A 546 -10.00 -18.21 -20.61
C SER A 546 -9.16 -18.65 -19.40
N GLN A 547 -7.84 -18.45 -19.44
CA GLN A 547 -6.91 -18.85 -18.37
C GLN A 547 -6.63 -17.71 -17.39
N VAL A 548 -6.82 -16.46 -17.82
CA VAL A 548 -6.43 -15.24 -17.08
C VAL A 548 -7.08 -15.19 -15.70
N LYS A 549 -8.37 -15.51 -15.60
CA LYS A 549 -9.09 -15.47 -14.32
C LYS A 549 -8.44 -16.34 -13.26
N ALA A 550 -8.07 -17.57 -13.61
CA ALA A 550 -7.45 -18.49 -12.67
C ALA A 550 -6.05 -18.01 -12.24
N MET A 551 -5.32 -17.35 -13.14
CA MET A 551 -4.00 -16.79 -12.85
C MET A 551 -4.09 -15.59 -11.91
N VAL A 552 -5.00 -14.65 -12.17
CA VAL A 552 -5.25 -13.48 -11.30
C VAL A 552 -5.69 -13.90 -9.91
N GLU A 553 -6.54 -14.92 -9.79
CA GLU A 553 -6.97 -15.47 -8.49
C GLU A 553 -5.92 -16.35 -7.79
N GLY A 554 -4.71 -16.50 -8.36
CA GLY A 554 -3.64 -17.34 -7.79
C GLY A 554 -3.88 -18.86 -7.87
N ARG A 555 -4.89 -19.31 -8.63
CA ARG A 555 -5.24 -20.73 -8.81
C ARG A 555 -4.42 -21.42 -9.91
N ASP A 556 -4.00 -20.67 -10.93
CA ASP A 556 -3.08 -21.12 -11.98
C ASP A 556 -1.75 -20.37 -11.85
N ARG A 557 -0.71 -21.06 -11.36
CA ARG A 557 0.60 -20.48 -11.01
C ARG A 557 1.67 -21.05 -11.93
N ARG A 558 2.11 -20.24 -12.88
CA ARG A 558 3.04 -20.62 -13.94
C ARG A 558 4.51 -20.60 -13.46
N PRO A 559 5.28 -21.69 -13.66
CA PRO A 559 6.66 -21.76 -13.19
C PRO A 559 7.56 -20.71 -13.84
N GLU A 560 7.31 -20.32 -15.09
CA GLU A 560 8.10 -19.34 -15.83
C GLU A 560 8.06 -17.97 -15.15
N LEU A 561 6.89 -17.55 -14.67
CA LEU A 561 6.71 -16.30 -13.93
C LEU A 561 7.40 -16.35 -12.56
N GLY A 562 7.35 -17.51 -11.91
CA GLY A 562 8.08 -17.75 -10.65
C GLY A 562 9.59 -17.69 -10.86
N TYR A 563 10.11 -18.35 -11.88
CA TYR A 563 11.53 -18.33 -12.22
C TYR A 563 12.01 -16.93 -12.58
N LYS A 564 11.27 -16.18 -13.41
CA LYS A 564 11.55 -14.77 -13.71
C LYS A 564 11.67 -13.94 -12.44
N LEU A 565 10.72 -14.07 -11.52
CA LEU A 565 10.76 -13.33 -10.25
C LEU A 565 11.99 -13.66 -9.42
N ALA A 566 12.42 -14.93 -9.37
CA ALA A 566 13.63 -15.32 -8.66
C ALA A 566 14.88 -14.64 -9.27
N LEU A 567 15.00 -14.62 -10.60
CA LEU A 567 16.09 -13.93 -11.28
C LEU A 567 16.12 -12.43 -10.97
N GLU A 568 14.95 -11.79 -10.91
CA GLU A 568 14.85 -10.37 -10.54
C GLU A 568 15.23 -10.11 -9.07
N ILE A 569 14.88 -11.02 -8.16
CA ILE A 569 15.31 -10.94 -6.76
C ILE A 569 16.84 -11.03 -6.66
N LYS A 570 17.47 -11.97 -7.37
CA LYS A 570 18.93 -12.10 -7.47
C LYS A 570 19.57 -10.82 -8.00
N HIS A 571 18.99 -10.23 -9.04
CA HIS A 571 19.48 -8.99 -9.62
C HIS A 571 19.44 -7.83 -8.62
N LYS A 572 18.30 -7.64 -7.92
CA LYS A 572 18.14 -6.60 -6.89
C LYS A 572 19.07 -6.80 -5.69
N MET A 573 19.24 -8.04 -5.23
CA MET A 573 20.19 -8.37 -4.15
C MET A 573 21.63 -7.99 -4.51
N ASN A 574 22.04 -8.16 -5.77
CA ASN A 574 23.38 -7.79 -6.24
C ASN A 574 23.60 -6.28 -6.36
N LEU A 575 22.52 -5.50 -6.57
CA LEU A 575 22.59 -4.04 -6.72
C LEU A 575 22.61 -3.30 -5.37
N GLY A 576 22.27 -3.96 -4.26
CA GLY A 576 22.29 -3.36 -2.92
C GLY A 576 21.14 -2.36 -2.66
N ASP A 577 20.09 -2.38 -3.48
CA ASP A 577 18.87 -1.61 -3.26
C ASP A 577 18.01 -2.31 -2.17
N GLU A 578 18.27 -1.98 -0.90
CA GLU A 578 17.43 -2.35 0.27
C GLU A 578 16.49 -1.22 0.72
#